data_AF-A0AA88AJU9-F1
#
_entry.id   AF-A0AA88AJU9-F1
#
_cell.length_a   1.000
_cell.length_b   1.000
_cell.length_c   1.000
_cell.angle_alpha   90.00
_cell.angle_beta   90.00
_cell.angle_gamma   90.00
#
_symmetry.space_group_name_H-M   'P 1'
#
loop_
_entity.id
_entity.type
_entity.pdbx_description
1 polymer ?
#
loop_
_entity_poly.entity_id
_entity_poly.type
_entity_poly.pdbx_seq_one_letter_code
_entity_poly.pdbx_strand_id
1 'polypeptide(L)'
;MLISTMQKLYGLIWISTTLVFVLASLGNCATYLMQKHTDKGTSWSFNVSYMNVAAGVIYGYAAVVPLAFYFLLQYLGSGSNPSLVQFWCMWGYSLFIFVPASFLLLIPVEFVRWVIIIATGAASAGFVASNLSKRGIDLVLLLAAAFVLQFALAVFIKVWFFP
;
A
#
# COMPACT_ATOMS: atom_id res chain seq x y z
N MET A 1 0.30 18.16 -22.89
CA MET A 1 1.18 17.29 -22.08
C MET A 1 0.98 17.49 -20.56
N LEU A 2 0.98 18.73 -20.04
CA LEU A 2 0.75 19.03 -18.60
C LEU A 2 -0.57 18.46 -18.01
N ILE A 3 -1.69 18.54 -18.75
CA ILE A 3 -3.01 18.04 -18.31
C ILE A 3 -2.98 16.53 -18.00
N SER A 4 -2.27 15.74 -18.81
CA SER A 4 -2.16 14.29 -18.62
C SER A 4 -1.35 13.89 -17.39
N THR A 5 -0.44 14.75 -16.94
CA THR A 5 0.40 14.53 -15.76
C THR A 5 -0.39 14.82 -14.47
N MET A 6 -1.16 15.92 -14.48
CA MET A 6 -2.03 16.29 -13.36
C MET A 6 -3.13 15.26 -13.11
N GLN A 7 -3.70 14.69 -14.18
CA GLN A 7 -4.71 13.65 -14.06
C GLN A 7 -4.19 12.36 -13.41
N LYS A 8 -2.93 11.99 -13.65
CA LYS A 8 -2.32 10.81 -13.02
C LYS A 8 -1.98 11.05 -11.54
N LEU A 9 -1.52 12.24 -11.19
CA LEU A 9 -1.30 12.66 -9.79
C LEU A 9 -2.61 12.70 -8.99
N TYR A 10 -3.69 13.20 -9.59
CA TYR A 10 -5.00 13.21 -8.96
C TYR A 10 -5.48 11.79 -8.65
N GLY A 11 -5.31 10.86 -9.59
CA GLY A 11 -5.61 9.44 -9.36
C GLY A 11 -4.80 8.83 -8.21
N LEU A 12 -3.51 9.14 -8.12
CA LEU A 12 -2.64 8.70 -7.02
C LEU A 12 -3.14 9.20 -5.65
N ILE A 13 -3.42 10.50 -5.55
CA ILE A 13 -3.89 11.11 -4.29
C ILE A 13 -5.22 10.47 -3.90
N TRP A 14 -6.14 10.33 -4.85
CA TRP A 14 -7.46 9.74 -4.60
C TRP A 14 -7.40 8.29 -4.12
N ILE A 15 -6.57 7.45 -4.76
CA ILE A 15 -6.38 6.04 -4.35
C ILE A 15 -5.81 5.98 -2.93
N SER A 16 -4.80 6.81 -2.63
CA SER A 16 -4.17 6.86 -1.32
C SER A 16 -5.15 7.29 -0.23
N THR A 17 -5.92 8.37 -0.46
CA THR A 17 -6.94 8.85 0.46
C THR A 17 -8.03 7.79 0.71
N THR A 18 -8.47 7.13 -0.36
CA THR A 18 -9.48 6.06 -0.27
C THR A 18 -8.96 4.90 0.58
N LEU A 19 -7.72 4.48 0.35
CA LEU A 19 -7.08 3.41 1.12
C LEU A 19 -6.95 3.78 2.60
N VAL A 20 -6.50 5.01 2.91
CA VAL A 20 -6.41 5.50 4.30
C VAL A 20 -7.77 5.45 4.99
N PHE A 21 -8.81 5.96 4.32
CA PHE A 21 -10.17 5.94 4.86
C PHE A 21 -10.66 4.50 5.08
N VAL A 22 -10.49 3.62 4.11
CA VAL A 22 -10.90 2.22 4.20
C VAL A 22 -10.15 1.49 5.31
N LEU A 23 -8.83 1.67 5.45
CA LEU A 23 -8.06 1.07 6.54
C LEU A 23 -8.49 1.59 7.91
N ALA A 24 -8.72 2.89 8.05
CA ALA A 24 -9.19 3.49 9.30
C ALA A 24 -10.58 2.97 9.69
N SER A 25 -11.53 2.95 8.76
CA SER A 25 -12.89 2.45 9.01
C SER A 25 -12.90 0.95 9.29
N LEU A 26 -12.28 0.15 8.41
CA LEU A 26 -12.30 -1.31 8.52
C LEU A 26 -11.46 -1.83 9.70
N GLY A 27 -10.36 -1.17 10.06
CA GLY A 27 -9.59 -1.51 11.26
C GLY A 27 -10.38 -1.28 12.55
N ASN A 28 -11.14 -0.18 12.62
CA ASN A 28 -12.09 0.05 13.71
C ASN A 28 -13.22 -1.00 13.73
N CYS A 29 -13.78 -1.35 12.56
CA CYS A 29 -14.79 -2.41 12.45
C CYS A 29 -14.26 -3.79 12.86
N ALA A 30 -13.05 -4.15 12.44
CA ALA A 30 -12.41 -5.42 12.79
C ALA A 30 -12.21 -5.52 14.31
N THR A 31 -11.73 -4.44 14.94
CA THR A 31 -11.60 -4.37 16.41
C THR A 31 -12.96 -4.54 17.10
N TYR A 32 -14.01 -3.86 16.60
CA TYR A 32 -15.36 -4.00 17.15
C TYR A 32 -15.91 -5.43 17.03
N LEU A 33 -15.73 -6.09 15.88
CA LEU A 33 -16.18 -7.48 15.68
C LEU A 33 -15.46 -8.46 16.60
N MET A 34 -14.15 -8.30 16.81
CA MET A 34 -13.38 -9.12 17.74
C MET A 34 -13.82 -8.92 19.20
N GLN A 35 -14.11 -7.67 19.59
CA GLN A 35 -14.58 -7.33 20.92
C GLN A 35 -16.00 -7.86 21.19
N LYS A 36 -16.87 -7.84 20.18
CA LYS A 36 -18.22 -8.43 20.27
C LYS A 36 -18.19 -9.96 20.40
N HIS A 37 -17.22 -10.63 19.79
CA HIS A 37 -17.03 -12.08 19.93
C HIS A 37 -16.40 -12.49 21.27
N THR A 38 -15.76 -11.56 21.98
CA THR A 38 -15.08 -11.79 23.27
C THR A 38 -15.82 -11.01 24.35
N ASP A 39 -16.88 -11.59 24.92
CA ASP A 39 -17.74 -11.02 25.99
C ASP A 39 -16.96 -10.34 27.14
N LYS A 40 -16.53 -9.09 26.95
CA LYS A 40 -15.88 -8.27 27.96
C LYS A 40 -16.45 -6.87 27.88
N GLY A 41 -17.34 -6.57 28.83
CA GLY A 41 -18.04 -5.30 29.02
C GLY A 41 -17.11 -4.14 29.37
N THR A 42 -16.25 -3.75 28.44
CA THR A 42 -15.38 -2.57 28.52
C THR A 42 -15.75 -1.60 27.42
N SER A 43 -15.86 -0.31 27.78
CA SER A 43 -16.30 0.77 26.90
C SER A 43 -15.51 0.77 25.59
N TRP A 44 -16.24 0.68 24.48
CA TRP A 44 -15.67 0.82 23.14
C TRP A 44 -15.20 2.26 22.97
N SER A 45 -13.89 2.46 22.87
CA SER A 45 -13.29 3.76 22.57
C SER A 45 -12.83 3.76 21.12
N PHE A 46 -13.38 4.68 20.32
CA PHE A 46 -12.95 4.89 18.95
C PHE A 46 -11.47 5.30 18.94
N ASN A 47 -10.61 4.43 18.43
CA ASN A 47 -9.18 4.69 18.47
C ASN A 47 -8.80 5.55 17.25
N VAL A 48 -8.77 6.87 17.48
CA VAL A 48 -8.35 7.88 16.49
C VAL A 48 -6.94 7.60 15.97
N SER A 49 -6.13 6.83 16.71
CA SER A 49 -4.80 6.40 16.29
C SER A 49 -4.80 5.63 14.97
N TYR A 50 -5.82 4.82 14.67
CA TYR A 50 -5.88 4.09 13.39
C TYR A 50 -5.90 5.02 12.18
N MET A 51 -6.61 6.15 12.27
CA MET A 51 -6.64 7.12 11.18
C MET A 51 -5.30 7.83 11.00
N ASN A 52 -4.65 8.22 12.10
CA ASN A 52 -3.35 8.86 12.05
C ASN A 52 -2.25 7.92 11.54
N VAL A 53 -2.24 6.66 12.00
CA VAL A 53 -1.29 5.63 11.54
C VAL A 53 -1.51 5.30 10.07
N ALA A 54 -2.76 5.11 9.63
CA ALA A 54 -3.08 4.85 8.22
C ALA A 54 -2.61 6.01 7.33
N ALA A 55 -2.94 7.25 7.71
CA ALA A 55 -2.54 8.43 6.95
C ALA A 55 -1.02 8.55 6.86
N GLY A 56 -0.31 8.45 8.00
CA GLY A 56 1.13 8.56 8.05
C GLY A 56 1.84 7.49 7.21
N VAL A 57 1.40 6.23 7.33
CA VAL A 57 2.05 5.11 6.65
C VAL A 57 1.74 5.13 5.16
N ILE A 58 0.48 5.31 4.74
CA ILE A 58 0.13 5.26 3.32
C ILE A 58 0.66 6.47 2.57
N TYR A 59 0.49 7.70 3.09
CA TYR A 59 1.04 8.88 2.43
C TYR A 59 2.57 8.90 2.50
N GLY A 60 3.16 8.50 3.63
CA GLY A 60 4.60 8.37 3.77
C GLY A 60 5.17 7.36 2.77
N TYR A 61 4.59 6.17 2.67
CA TYR A 61 5.00 5.14 1.72
C TYR A 61 4.82 5.61 0.27
N ALA A 62 3.65 6.18 -0.06
CA ALA A 62 3.36 6.68 -1.39
C ALA A 62 4.31 7.81 -1.81
N ALA A 63 4.75 8.67 -0.89
CA ALA A 63 5.68 9.77 -1.17
C ALA A 63 7.15 9.34 -1.19
N VAL A 64 7.61 8.67 -0.12
CA VAL A 64 9.03 8.40 0.13
C VAL A 64 9.57 7.32 -0.78
N VAL A 65 8.80 6.26 -1.06
CA VAL A 65 9.31 5.11 -1.82
C VAL A 65 9.61 5.47 -3.27
N PRO A 66 8.71 6.12 -4.03
CA PRO A 66 9.00 6.51 -5.42
C PRO A 66 10.17 7.49 -5.51
N LEU A 67 10.31 8.39 -4.52
CA LEU A 67 11.45 9.31 -4.41
C LEU A 67 12.77 8.53 -4.20
N ALA A 68 12.81 7.59 -3.25
CA ALA A 68 13.99 6.78 -2.98
C ALA A 68 14.42 5.97 -4.21
N PHE A 69 13.48 5.36 -4.92
CA PHE A 69 13.75 4.65 -6.17
C PHE A 69 14.27 5.58 -7.28
N TYR A 70 13.70 6.78 -7.39
CA TYR A 70 14.16 7.77 -8.35
C TYR A 70 15.61 8.20 -8.10
N PHE A 71 15.98 8.50 -6.85
CA PHE A 71 17.35 8.82 -6.48
C PHE A 71 18.31 7.65 -6.68
N LEU A 72 17.89 6.43 -6.35
CA LEU A 72 18.69 5.23 -6.56
C LEU A 72 18.99 5.00 -8.05
N LEU A 73 18.01 5.23 -8.93
CA LEU A 73 18.20 5.13 -10.36
C LEU A 73 19.13 6.21 -10.94
N GLN A 74 19.02 7.45 -10.44
CA GLN A 74 19.99 8.49 -10.78
C GLN A 74 21.40 8.11 -10.33
N TYR A 75 21.55 7.57 -9.13
CA TYR A 75 22.84 7.17 -8.57
C TYR A 75 23.48 6.04 -9.37
N LEU A 76 22.69 5.10 -9.87
CA LEU A 76 23.15 3.97 -10.70
C LEU A 76 23.43 4.35 -12.16
N GLY A 77 23.26 5.62 -12.55
CA GLY A 77 23.63 6.12 -13.88
C GLY A 77 22.81 5.53 -15.02
N SER A 78 21.62 4.98 -14.74
CA SER A 78 20.76 4.41 -15.76
C SER A 78 20.27 5.55 -16.68
N GLY A 79 20.79 5.63 -17.90
CA GLY A 79 20.59 6.76 -18.84
C GLY A 79 19.15 6.99 -19.34
N SER A 80 18.17 6.25 -18.83
CA SER A 80 16.76 6.63 -18.92
C SER A 80 16.50 7.69 -17.85
N ASN A 81 16.00 8.87 -18.25
CA ASN A 81 15.50 9.89 -17.33
C ASN A 81 13.99 9.67 -17.13
N PRO A 82 13.54 8.69 -16.32
CA PRO A 82 12.13 8.47 -16.12
C PRO A 82 11.53 9.68 -15.40
N SER A 83 10.37 10.12 -15.86
CA SER A 83 9.62 11.15 -15.15
C SER A 83 9.27 10.64 -13.75
N LEU A 84 9.70 11.37 -12.73
CA LEU A 84 9.43 11.09 -11.32
C LEU A 84 7.93 10.88 -11.05
N VAL A 85 7.08 11.66 -11.75
CA VAL A 85 5.62 11.51 -11.69
C VAL A 85 5.16 10.14 -12.17
N GLN A 86 5.79 9.56 -13.19
CA GLN A 86 5.40 8.23 -13.67
C GLN A 86 5.71 7.14 -12.63
N PHE A 87 6.83 7.25 -11.92
CA PHE A 87 7.13 6.37 -10.79
C PHE A 87 6.10 6.51 -9.69
N TRP A 88 5.78 7.75 -9.33
CA TRP A 88 4.76 8.04 -8.32
C TRP A 88 3.41 7.43 -8.67
N CYS A 89 2.98 7.61 -9.91
CA CYS A 89 1.68 7.11 -10.36
C CYS A 89 1.67 5.58 -10.40
N MET A 90 2.71 4.95 -10.97
CA MET A 90 2.84 3.49 -11.01
C MET A 90 2.80 2.87 -9.61
N TRP A 91 3.50 3.48 -8.64
CA TRP A 91 3.49 3.05 -7.26
C TRP A 91 2.12 3.26 -6.60
N GLY A 92 1.48 4.40 -6.84
CA GLY A 92 0.11 4.67 -6.40
C GLY A 92 -0.91 3.66 -6.90
N TYR A 93 -0.85 3.29 -8.18
CA TYR A 93 -1.75 2.30 -8.75
C TYR A 93 -1.54 0.92 -8.11
N SER A 94 -0.32 0.58 -7.70
CA SER A 94 -0.06 -0.67 -6.96
C SER A 94 -0.75 -0.72 -5.60
N LEU A 95 -1.06 0.43 -5.00
CA LEU A 95 -1.80 0.51 -3.73
C LEU A 95 -3.28 0.21 -3.88
N PHE A 96 -3.83 0.35 -5.10
CA PHE A 96 -5.26 0.13 -5.35
C PHE A 96 -5.71 -1.28 -4.97
N ILE A 97 -4.88 -2.30 -5.17
CA ILE A 97 -5.22 -3.70 -4.84
C ILE A 97 -5.42 -3.93 -3.33
N PHE A 98 -4.84 -3.07 -2.48
CA PHE A 98 -5.05 -3.14 -1.04
C PHE A 98 -6.44 -2.64 -0.62
N VAL A 99 -7.10 -1.82 -1.44
CA VAL A 99 -8.46 -1.32 -1.16
C VAL A 99 -9.45 -2.48 -1.10
N PRO A 100 -9.68 -3.29 -2.16
CA PRO A 100 -10.58 -4.44 -2.09
C PRO A 100 -10.06 -5.49 -1.09
N ALA A 101 -8.75 -5.71 -1.00
CA ALA A 101 -8.18 -6.67 -0.04
C ALA A 101 -8.54 -6.33 1.41
N SER A 102 -8.58 -5.04 1.77
CA SER A 102 -8.96 -4.59 3.12
C SER A 102 -10.38 -5.02 3.49
N PHE A 103 -11.32 -5.05 2.53
CA PHE A 103 -12.67 -5.59 2.77
C PHE A 103 -12.66 -7.10 3.00
N LEU A 104 -11.83 -7.84 2.25
CA LEU A 104 -11.70 -9.29 2.42
C LEU A 104 -11.05 -9.64 3.77
N LEU A 105 -10.12 -8.81 4.28
CA LEU A 105 -9.47 -8.97 5.58
C LEU A 105 -10.43 -8.79 6.77
N LEU A 106 -11.62 -8.24 6.55
CA LEU A 106 -12.65 -8.09 7.59
C LEU A 106 -13.15 -9.44 8.11
N ILE A 107 -13.04 -10.51 7.32
CA ILE A 107 -13.40 -11.87 7.74
C ILE A 107 -12.52 -12.27 8.95
N PRO A 108 -13.10 -12.62 10.11
CA PRO A 108 -12.35 -12.93 11.34
C PRO A 108 -11.77 -14.35 11.33
N VAL A 109 -11.13 -14.73 10.22
CA VAL A 109 -10.49 -16.05 10.05
C VAL A 109 -9.00 -15.82 9.74
N GLU A 110 -8.15 -16.15 10.71
CA GLU A 110 -6.72 -15.82 10.67
C GLU A 110 -6.01 -16.43 9.46
N PHE A 111 -6.28 -17.70 9.14
CA PHE A 111 -5.70 -18.36 7.97
C PHE A 111 -6.07 -17.65 6.66
N VAL A 112 -7.35 -17.25 6.51
CA VAL A 112 -7.85 -16.56 5.32
C VAL A 112 -7.19 -15.18 5.19
N ARG A 113 -7.00 -14.46 6.30
CA ARG A 113 -6.30 -13.16 6.30
C ARG A 113 -4.86 -13.27 5.81
N TRP A 114 -4.12 -14.28 6.27
CA TRP A 114 -2.75 -14.53 5.82
C TRP A 114 -2.68 -14.86 4.33
N VAL A 115 -3.59 -15.69 3.82
CA VAL A 115 -3.65 -16.02 2.39
C VAL A 115 -3.96 -14.77 1.56
N ILE A 116 -4.95 -13.96 1.96
CA ILE A 116 -5.30 -12.73 1.26
C ILE A 116 -4.14 -11.75 1.24
N ILE A 117 -3.45 -11.55 2.38
CA ILE A 117 -2.39 -10.54 2.45
C ILE A 117 -1.15 -10.95 1.64
N ILE A 118 -0.79 -12.24 1.66
CA ILE A 118 0.31 -12.77 0.85
C ILE A 118 -0.05 -12.65 -0.64
N ALA A 119 -1.27 -13.02 -1.03
CA ALA A 119 -1.72 -12.90 -2.41
C ALA A 119 -1.75 -11.43 -2.89
N THR A 120 -2.24 -10.51 -2.03
CA THR A 120 -2.31 -9.07 -2.33
C THR A 120 -0.91 -8.47 -2.46
N GLY A 121 0.00 -8.81 -1.52
CA GLY A 121 1.39 -8.38 -1.57
C GLY A 121 2.12 -8.90 -2.82
N ALA A 122 1.94 -10.18 -3.15
CA ALA A 122 2.52 -10.79 -4.35
C ALA A 122 1.98 -10.17 -5.64
N ALA A 123 0.67 -9.91 -5.73
CA ALA A 123 0.06 -9.28 -6.89
C ALA A 123 0.51 -7.81 -7.06
N SER A 124 0.60 -7.05 -5.96
CA SER A 124 1.11 -5.67 -5.98
C SER A 124 2.59 -5.62 -6.37
N ALA A 125 3.42 -6.48 -5.77
CA ALA A 125 4.84 -6.62 -6.10
C ALA A 125 5.05 -7.04 -7.56
N GLY A 126 4.28 -8.03 -8.04
CA GLY A 126 4.31 -8.50 -9.41
C GLY A 126 3.92 -7.41 -10.42
N PHE A 127 2.93 -6.58 -10.10
CA PHE A 127 2.57 -5.43 -10.92
C PHE A 127 3.72 -4.42 -11.03
N VAL A 128 4.34 -4.05 -9.91
CA VAL A 128 5.47 -3.12 -9.90
C VAL A 128 6.66 -3.70 -10.67
N ALA A 129 7.04 -4.95 -10.38
CA ALA A 129 8.13 -5.65 -11.03
C ALA A 129 7.94 -5.76 -12.55
N SER A 130 6.74 -6.13 -13.00
CA SER A 130 6.41 -6.22 -14.43
C SER A 130 6.51 -4.86 -15.13
N ASN A 131 6.11 -3.78 -14.47
CA ASN A 131 6.23 -2.44 -15.04
C ASN A 131 7.68 -1.94 -15.08
N LEU A 132 8.53 -2.32 -14.11
CA LEU A 132 9.97 -1.99 -14.11
C LEU A 132 10.71 -2.73 -15.22
N SER A 133 10.49 -4.04 -15.37
CA SER A 133 11.15 -4.83 -16.41
C SER A 133 10.74 -4.39 -17.82
N LYS A 134 9.46 -4.02 -18.03
CA LYS A 134 9.00 -3.41 -19.30
C LYS A 134 9.72 -2.11 -19.68
N ARG A 135 10.31 -1.40 -18.71
CA ARG A 135 11.09 -0.17 -18.93
C ARG A 135 12.58 -0.44 -19.19
N GLY A 136 12.99 -1.72 -19.26
CA GLY A 136 14.40 -2.12 -19.37
C GLY A 136 15.21 -1.86 -18.11
N ILE A 137 14.54 -1.64 -16.97
CA ILE A 137 15.19 -1.47 -15.67
C ILE A 137 15.31 -2.85 -15.02
N ASP A 138 16.24 -3.67 -15.51
CA ASP A 138 16.49 -5.04 -15.03
C ASP A 138 17.54 -5.07 -13.91
N LEU A 139 17.49 -4.09 -13.01
CA LEU A 139 18.28 -4.10 -11.78
C LEU A 139 17.61 -5.06 -10.80
N VAL A 140 18.15 -6.28 -10.67
CA VAL A 140 17.70 -7.28 -9.69
C VAL A 140 17.52 -6.68 -8.30
N LEU A 141 18.40 -5.75 -7.92
CA LEU A 141 18.30 -4.98 -6.68
C LEU A 141 17.00 -4.17 -6.56
N LEU A 142 16.56 -3.47 -7.62
CA LEU A 142 15.32 -2.69 -7.60
C LEU A 142 14.09 -3.59 -7.55
N LEU A 143 14.11 -4.70 -8.31
CA LEU A 143 13.01 -5.67 -8.31
C LEU A 143 12.86 -6.31 -6.93
N ALA A 144 13.98 -6.74 -6.33
CA ALA A 144 14.01 -7.28 -4.98
C ALA A 144 13.53 -6.24 -3.95
N ALA A 145 14.04 -5.01 -4.02
CA ALA A 145 13.61 -3.92 -3.12
C ALA A 145 12.11 -3.63 -3.25
N ALA A 146 11.58 -3.61 -4.47
CA ALA A 146 10.16 -3.38 -4.72
C ALA A 146 9.29 -4.50 -4.15
N PHE A 147 9.74 -5.75 -4.32
CA PHE A 147 9.06 -6.91 -3.76
C PHE A 147 9.02 -6.84 -2.22
N VAL A 148 10.17 -6.55 -1.60
CA VAL A 148 10.29 -6.42 -0.14
C VAL A 148 9.40 -5.31 0.39
N LEU A 149 9.39 -4.13 -0.25
CA LEU A 149 8.57 -2.99 0.20
C LEU A 149 7.07 -3.27 0.12
N GLN A 150 6.61 -3.91 -0.97
CA GLN A 150 5.20 -4.26 -1.12
C GLN A 150 4.75 -5.33 -0.13
N PHE A 151 5.59 -6.35 0.11
CA PHE A 151 5.32 -7.34 1.15
C PHE A 151 5.35 -6.75 2.55
N ALA A 152 6.32 -5.88 2.85
CA ALA A 152 6.43 -5.21 4.14
C ALA A 152 5.18 -4.36 4.42
N LEU A 153 4.70 -3.59 3.42
CA LEU A 153 3.46 -2.85 3.53
C LEU A 153 2.26 -3.77 3.77
N ALA A 154 2.16 -4.87 3.03
CA ALA A 154 1.08 -5.83 3.17
C ALA A 154 1.03 -6.41 4.58
N VAL A 155 2.16 -6.92 5.07
CA VAL A 155 2.28 -7.45 6.44
C VAL A 155 1.95 -6.37 7.48
N PHE A 156 2.43 -5.14 7.29
CA PHE A 156 2.11 -4.02 8.17
C PHE A 156 0.61 -3.77 8.25
N ILE A 157 -0.09 -3.72 7.10
CA ILE A 157 -1.54 -3.52 7.04
C ILE A 157 -2.28 -4.59 7.84
N LYS A 158 -1.92 -5.87 7.65
CA LYS A 158 -2.54 -6.97 8.41
C LYS A 158 -2.27 -6.81 9.91
N VAL A 159 -1.00 -6.68 10.32
CA VAL A 159 -0.61 -6.69 11.74
C VAL A 159 -1.18 -5.51 12.52
N TRP A 160 -1.22 -4.32 11.92
CA TRP A 160 -1.70 -3.11 12.61
C TRP A 160 -3.21 -2.93 12.56
N PHE A 161 -3.87 -3.20 11.43
CA PHE A 161 -5.30 -2.90 11.26
C PHE A 161 -6.20 -4.12 11.46
N PHE A 162 -5.67 -5.33 11.23
CA PHE A 162 -6.43 -6.59 11.29
C PHE A 162 -5.70 -7.63 12.15
N PRO A 163 -5.50 -7.35 13.45
CA PRO A 163 -4.90 -8.29 14.38
C PRO A 163 -5.69 -9.60 14.49
#